data_AF-A0AAE0D4L3-F1
#
_entry.id   AF-A0AAE0D4L3-F1
#
_cell.length_a   1.000
_cell.length_b   1.000
_cell.length_c   1.000
_cell.angle_alpha   90.00
_cell.angle_beta   90.00
_cell.angle_gamma   90.00
#
_symmetry.space_group_name_H-M   'P 1'
#
loop_
_entity.id
_entity.type
_entity.pdbx_description
1 polymer ?
#
loop_
_entity_poly.entity_id
_entity_poly.type
_entity_poly.pdbx_seq_one_letter_code
_entity_poly.pdbx_strand_id
1 'polypeptide(L)'
;MTPSVRVATLVTLLMLNFRHAFAAPGVPSVGQSARIHERALTSWVLKGYGTESSCTQQQIDQIDSAVEYARILAKAALTALEDAGTSSPAYRRWFGDANANEDTLASIKANNYEAVLSGLRAPESGTVKDEDEGGLDPSRLVFSCPDQTHPVCEPNRYAGTEPIAGMLNAGEVYKTNVLRLCPPFFRQVSQLQMLVNWRDWKEGDLATSADFALLHEMQHLDAIVGKPNRCADHAYSVADCEQLSADEKLKNAQTFAYFALDVLVNPPSQAK
;
A
#
# COMPACT_ATOMS: atom_id res chain seq x y z
N MET A 1 65.61 19.15 26.91
CA MET A 1 65.28 20.59 26.71
C MET A 1 65.05 20.80 25.23
N THR A 2 63.82 21.23 24.91
CA THR A 2 63.26 21.74 23.64
C THR A 2 64.17 21.94 22.43
N PRO A 3 63.71 21.56 21.21
CA PRO A 3 64.01 22.32 20.01
C PRO A 3 62.87 23.27 19.63
N SER A 4 63.32 24.35 19.00
CA SER A 4 62.62 25.58 18.67
C SER A 4 61.61 25.44 17.52
N VAL A 5 60.50 26.17 17.64
CA VAL A 5 59.54 26.47 16.58
C VAL A 5 60.12 27.56 15.67
N ARG A 6 60.03 27.42 14.34
CA ARG A 6 59.66 28.52 13.43
C ARG A 6 58.91 27.99 12.22
N VAL A 7 57.75 28.61 12.03
CA VAL A 7 56.77 28.45 10.96
C VAL A 7 57.22 29.21 9.72
N ALA A 8 56.99 28.65 8.53
CA ALA A 8 56.78 29.43 7.31
C ALA A 8 55.79 28.70 6.41
N THR A 9 54.62 29.32 6.25
CA THR A 9 53.50 28.95 5.40
C THR A 9 53.75 29.43 3.97
N LEU A 10 53.30 28.68 2.95
CA LEU A 10 52.36 29.09 1.89
C LEU A 10 52.64 28.46 0.50
N VAL A 11 51.77 27.50 0.16
CA VAL A 11 51.06 27.24 -1.11
C VAL A 11 51.65 27.77 -2.44
N THR A 12 51.89 26.87 -3.41
CA THR A 12 51.43 27.07 -4.81
C THR A 12 51.26 25.74 -5.56
N LEU A 13 50.32 25.78 -6.51
CA LEU A 13 49.55 24.70 -7.16
C LEU A 13 50.26 23.88 -8.24
N LEU A 14 49.69 22.67 -8.42
CA LEU A 14 49.35 21.95 -9.67
C LEU A 14 50.14 22.25 -10.96
N MET A 15 50.56 21.17 -11.62
CA MET A 15 49.96 20.70 -12.89
C MET A 15 50.79 19.51 -13.37
N LEU A 16 50.23 18.30 -13.39
CA LEU A 16 50.64 17.26 -14.33
C LEU A 16 49.45 16.32 -14.59
N ASN A 17 48.89 16.52 -15.78
CA ASN A 17 47.92 15.65 -16.42
C ASN A 17 48.46 14.23 -16.55
N PHE A 18 47.75 13.25 -16.02
CA PHE A 18 47.75 11.91 -16.59
C PHE A 18 46.31 11.45 -16.80
N ARG A 19 45.94 11.40 -18.08
CA ARG A 19 44.77 10.67 -18.56
C ARG A 19 45.02 9.18 -18.33
N HIS A 20 44.29 8.55 -17.42
CA HIS A 20 44.02 7.12 -17.49
C HIS A 20 42.50 6.94 -17.54
N ALA A 21 42.04 6.56 -18.74
CA ALA A 21 40.71 6.02 -18.94
C ALA A 21 40.65 4.67 -18.24
N PHE A 22 39.97 4.60 -17.11
CA PHE A 22 39.48 3.35 -16.58
C PHE A 22 38.08 3.12 -17.17
N ALA A 23 38.01 2.20 -18.13
CA ALA A 23 36.76 1.53 -18.44
C ALA A 23 36.40 0.66 -17.22
N ALA A 24 35.43 1.12 -16.42
CA ALA A 24 34.77 0.27 -15.45
C ALA A 24 33.71 -0.56 -16.20
N PRO A 25 33.69 -1.90 -16.08
CA PRO A 25 32.54 -2.67 -16.51
C PRO A 25 31.39 -2.31 -15.58
N GLY A 26 30.35 -1.67 -16.13
CA GLY A 26 29.09 -1.49 -15.43
C GLY A 26 28.50 -2.86 -15.09
N VAL A 27 28.54 -3.20 -13.80
CA VAL A 27 27.75 -4.30 -13.25
C VAL A 27 26.29 -3.88 -13.37
N PRO A 28 25.41 -4.64 -14.04
CA PRO A 28 23.98 -4.35 -14.01
C PRO A 28 23.46 -4.59 -12.58
N SER A 29 22.55 -3.73 -12.13
CA SER A 29 21.79 -3.87 -10.89
C SER A 29 21.05 -5.22 -10.84
N VAL A 30 21.65 -6.21 -10.17
CA VAL A 30 21.02 -7.52 -9.87
C VAL A 30 20.13 -7.44 -8.61
N GLY A 31 20.09 -6.30 -7.92
CA GLY A 31 19.37 -6.17 -6.64
C GLY A 31 17.88 -5.77 -6.75
N GLN A 32 17.48 -5.10 -7.84
CA GLN A 32 16.12 -4.56 -7.97
C GLN A 32 15.17 -5.57 -8.63
N SER A 33 15.64 -6.32 -9.63
CA SER A 33 14.85 -7.36 -10.32
C SER A 33 14.55 -8.56 -9.42
N ALA A 34 15.49 -8.96 -8.55
CA ALA A 34 15.32 -10.11 -7.67
C ALA A 34 14.24 -9.89 -6.58
N ARG A 35 14.05 -8.65 -6.10
CA ARG A 35 13.02 -8.32 -5.08
C ARG A 35 11.60 -8.27 -5.63
N ILE A 36 11.43 -8.07 -6.94
CA ILE A 36 10.13 -8.13 -7.61
C ILE A 36 9.67 -9.59 -7.75
N HIS A 37 10.59 -10.56 -7.87
CA HIS A 37 10.22 -11.98 -8.01
C HIS A 37 9.65 -12.64 -6.76
N GLU A 38 9.90 -12.09 -5.56
CA GLU A 38 9.24 -12.55 -4.31
C GLU A 38 7.84 -11.95 -4.13
N ARG A 39 7.51 -10.93 -4.94
CA ARG A 39 6.24 -10.20 -4.92
C ARG A 39 5.46 -10.52 -6.19
N ALA A 40 4.69 -11.59 -6.16
CA ALA A 40 3.69 -11.80 -7.18
C ALA A 40 2.64 -12.75 -6.63
N LEU A 41 1.45 -12.20 -6.41
CA LEU A 41 0.28 -13.03 -6.53
C LEU A 41 0.24 -13.57 -7.97
N THR A 42 0.06 -14.88 -8.12
CA THR A 42 -0.10 -15.55 -9.42
C THR A 42 -1.46 -16.23 -9.55
N SER A 43 -2.25 -16.25 -8.48
CA SER A 43 -3.56 -16.87 -8.44
C SER A 43 -4.51 -16.10 -7.52
N TRP A 44 -5.69 -15.76 -8.02
CA TRP A 44 -6.75 -15.03 -7.31
C TRP A 44 -8.01 -15.89 -7.35
N VAL A 45 -8.33 -16.55 -6.25
CA VAL A 45 -9.42 -17.54 -6.20
C VAL A 45 -10.49 -17.13 -5.21
N LEU A 46 -11.71 -17.62 -5.42
CA LEU A 46 -12.79 -17.51 -4.44
C LEU A 46 -12.85 -18.74 -3.55
N LYS A 47 -13.21 -18.56 -2.28
CA LYS A 47 -13.73 -19.65 -1.48
C LYS A 47 -15.10 -20.08 -2.03
N GLY A 48 -15.17 -21.31 -2.49
CA GLY A 48 -16.23 -21.89 -3.30
C GLY A 48 -17.53 -22.16 -2.54
N TYR A 49 -18.58 -22.45 -3.31
CA TYR A 49 -19.97 -22.54 -2.85
C TYR A 49 -20.21 -23.66 -1.83
N GLY A 50 -21.07 -23.36 -0.85
CA GLY A 50 -21.58 -24.34 0.12
C GLY A 50 -20.75 -24.52 1.38
N THR A 51 -19.70 -23.71 1.56
CA THR A 51 -18.89 -23.64 2.80
C THR A 51 -19.19 -22.37 3.58
N GLU A 52 -18.97 -22.39 4.89
CA GLU A 52 -18.94 -21.18 5.70
C GLU A 52 -17.97 -20.15 5.05
N SER A 53 -18.47 -18.95 4.76
CA SER A 53 -17.74 -17.84 4.10
C SER A 53 -17.60 -17.86 2.57
N SER A 54 -18.47 -18.55 1.83
CA SER A 54 -18.51 -18.44 0.36
C SER A 54 -19.14 -17.12 -0.11
N CYS A 55 -18.58 -16.49 -1.15
CA CYS A 55 -19.16 -15.29 -1.75
C CYS A 55 -20.33 -15.62 -2.68
N THR A 56 -21.41 -14.84 -2.60
CA THR A 56 -22.52 -14.88 -3.57
C THR A 56 -22.12 -14.19 -4.88
N GLN A 57 -22.85 -14.45 -5.97
CA GLN A 57 -22.58 -13.77 -7.25
C GLN A 57 -22.65 -12.25 -7.14
N GLN A 58 -23.63 -11.72 -6.39
CA GLN A 58 -23.75 -10.29 -6.16
C GLN A 58 -22.52 -9.71 -5.41
N GLN A 59 -21.96 -10.46 -4.46
CA GLN A 59 -20.73 -10.05 -3.78
C GLN A 59 -19.52 -10.10 -4.72
N ILE A 60 -19.44 -11.10 -5.60
CA ILE A 60 -18.38 -11.20 -6.62
C ILE A 60 -18.42 -9.99 -7.56
N ASP A 61 -19.59 -9.63 -8.09
CA ASP A 61 -19.74 -8.46 -8.98
C ASP A 61 -19.32 -7.14 -8.28
N GLN A 62 -19.55 -7.04 -6.96
CA GLN A 62 -19.10 -5.90 -6.15
C GLN A 62 -17.59 -5.93 -5.92
N ILE A 63 -16.98 -7.10 -5.71
CA ILE A 63 -15.52 -7.26 -5.58
C ILE A 63 -14.84 -6.82 -6.87
N ASP A 64 -15.33 -7.28 -8.02
CA ASP A 64 -14.79 -6.92 -9.34
C ASP A 64 -14.81 -5.40 -9.53
N SER A 65 -15.94 -4.76 -9.23
CA SER A 65 -16.08 -3.31 -9.30
C SER A 65 -15.12 -2.59 -8.32
N ALA A 66 -15.04 -3.06 -7.08
CA ALA A 66 -14.17 -2.49 -6.06
C ALA A 66 -12.68 -2.62 -6.43
N VAL A 67 -12.27 -3.73 -7.05
CA VAL A 67 -10.90 -3.92 -7.55
C VAL A 67 -10.54 -2.87 -8.60
N GLU A 68 -11.40 -2.66 -9.59
CA GLU A 68 -11.15 -1.67 -10.64
C GLU A 68 -11.05 -0.25 -10.08
N TYR A 69 -11.94 0.11 -9.17
CA TYR A 69 -11.91 1.41 -8.51
C TYR A 69 -10.71 1.59 -7.56
N ALA A 70 -10.25 0.53 -6.89
CA ALA A 70 -9.04 0.57 -6.05
C ALA A 70 -7.79 0.78 -6.91
N ARG A 71 -7.76 0.19 -8.11
CA ARG A 71 -6.70 0.43 -9.09
C ARG A 71 -6.74 1.87 -9.61
N ILE A 72 -7.92 2.47 -9.78
CA ILE A 72 -8.03 3.90 -10.12
C ILE A 72 -7.44 4.79 -9.01
N LEU A 73 -7.75 4.52 -7.74
CA LEU A 73 -7.16 5.23 -6.60
C LEU A 73 -5.62 5.10 -6.60
N ALA A 74 -5.10 3.87 -6.71
CA ALA A 74 -3.66 3.62 -6.75
C ALA A 74 -2.98 4.31 -7.94
N LYS A 75 -3.63 4.35 -9.10
CA LYS A 75 -3.10 5.05 -10.29
C LYS A 75 -3.06 6.55 -10.09
N ALA A 76 -4.10 7.15 -9.49
CA ALA A 76 -4.12 8.57 -9.17
C ALA A 76 -2.99 8.95 -8.19
N ALA A 77 -2.75 8.10 -7.19
CA ALA A 77 -1.62 8.25 -6.27
C ALA A 77 -0.27 8.25 -7.00
N LEU A 78 -0.03 7.30 -7.90
CA LEU A 78 1.21 7.27 -8.69
C LEU A 78 1.40 8.52 -9.55
N THR A 79 0.36 8.93 -10.27
CA THR A 79 0.43 10.14 -11.11
C THR A 79 0.78 11.37 -10.25
N ALA A 80 0.16 11.52 -9.07
CA ALA A 80 0.45 12.64 -8.18
C ALA A 80 1.90 12.60 -7.63
N LEU A 81 2.41 11.41 -7.30
CA LEU A 81 3.79 11.21 -6.87
C LEU A 81 4.79 11.46 -8.00
N GLU A 82 4.42 11.22 -9.26
CA GLU A 82 5.22 11.52 -10.44
C GLU A 82 5.28 13.01 -10.75
N ASP A 83 4.13 13.68 -10.69
CA ASP A 83 4.01 15.08 -11.12
C ASP A 83 4.57 16.05 -10.10
N ALA A 84 4.30 15.83 -8.81
CA ALA A 84 4.66 16.77 -7.74
C ALA A 84 5.59 16.19 -6.67
N GLY A 85 5.66 14.86 -6.58
CA GLY A 85 6.53 14.16 -5.64
C GLY A 85 6.32 14.60 -4.19
N THR A 86 7.43 14.68 -3.46
CA THR A 86 7.44 15.01 -2.03
C THR A 86 7.11 16.46 -1.72
N SER A 87 7.06 17.32 -2.74
CA SER A 87 6.74 18.74 -2.57
C SER A 87 5.25 19.00 -2.39
N SER A 88 4.39 18.05 -2.80
CA SER A 88 2.94 18.23 -2.77
C SER A 88 2.38 18.36 -1.34
N PRO A 89 1.38 19.23 -1.11
CA PRO A 89 0.72 19.34 0.19
C PRO A 89 0.11 18.02 0.67
N ALA A 90 -0.47 17.24 -0.24
CA ALA A 90 -1.02 15.91 0.07
C ALA A 90 0.07 14.94 0.55
N TYR A 91 1.25 14.93 -0.08
CA TYR A 91 2.36 14.09 0.38
C TYR A 91 2.76 14.45 1.81
N ARG A 92 2.94 15.75 2.09
CA ARG A 92 3.32 16.22 3.43
C ARG A 92 2.25 15.92 4.49
N ARG A 93 0.98 16.04 4.13
CA ARG A 93 -0.15 15.71 5.01
C ARG A 93 -0.13 14.23 5.43
N TRP A 94 -0.04 13.35 4.44
CA TRP A 94 -0.22 11.92 4.67
C TRP A 94 1.08 11.24 5.08
N PHE A 95 2.21 11.59 4.48
CA PHE A 95 3.50 10.94 4.76
C PHE A 95 4.43 11.79 5.64
N GLY A 96 4.20 13.09 5.79
CA GLY A 96 5.00 13.95 6.67
C GLY A 96 6.27 14.51 6.03
N ASP A 97 6.72 15.67 6.50
CA ASP A 97 7.92 16.35 5.98
C ASP A 97 9.21 15.55 6.21
N ALA A 98 9.32 14.80 7.31
CA ALA A 98 10.49 13.96 7.59
C ALA A 98 10.70 12.85 6.54
N ASN A 99 9.63 12.47 5.84
CA ASN A 99 9.64 11.46 4.79
C ASN A 99 9.73 12.08 3.38
N ALA A 100 9.91 13.40 3.27
CA ALA A 100 9.97 14.11 1.99
C ALA A 100 11.35 14.00 1.32
N ASN A 101 11.81 12.76 1.07
CA ASN A 101 13.06 12.45 0.38
C ASN A 101 12.84 11.48 -0.80
N GLU A 102 13.80 11.42 -1.71
CA GLU A 102 13.71 10.64 -2.96
C GLU A 102 13.61 9.13 -2.72
N ASP A 103 14.33 8.60 -1.73
CA ASP A 103 14.33 7.17 -1.42
C ASP A 103 12.96 6.71 -0.90
N THR A 104 12.37 7.47 0.01
CA THR A 104 11.01 7.19 0.50
C THR A 104 9.97 7.33 -0.61
N LEU A 105 10.08 8.38 -1.44
CA LEU A 105 9.20 8.56 -2.60
C LEU A 105 9.27 7.36 -3.56
N ALA A 106 10.48 6.93 -3.93
CA ALA A 106 10.71 5.78 -4.80
C ALA A 106 10.18 4.49 -4.17
N SER A 107 10.34 4.32 -2.86
CA SER A 107 9.81 3.18 -2.11
C SER A 107 8.28 3.14 -2.16
N ILE A 108 7.60 4.25 -1.87
CA ILE A 108 6.13 4.33 -1.89
C ILE A 108 5.59 4.03 -3.29
N LYS A 109 6.20 4.61 -4.33
CA LYS A 109 5.79 4.34 -5.72
C LYS A 109 5.88 2.86 -6.06
N ALA A 110 7.06 2.26 -5.91
CA ALA A 110 7.33 0.90 -6.36
C ALA A 110 6.67 -0.16 -5.47
N ASN A 111 6.68 0.06 -4.15
CA ASN A 111 6.29 -0.97 -3.18
C ASN A 111 4.85 -0.86 -2.73
N ASN A 112 4.17 0.28 -2.88
CA ASN A 112 2.79 0.42 -2.43
C ASN A 112 1.85 0.54 -3.62
N TYR A 113 2.00 1.58 -4.45
CA TYR A 113 1.00 1.84 -5.49
C TYR A 113 1.23 1.06 -6.79
N GLU A 114 2.46 0.97 -7.32
CA GLU A 114 2.77 0.12 -8.49
C GLU A 114 2.52 -1.36 -8.18
N ALA A 115 2.92 -1.79 -6.98
CA ALA A 115 2.68 -3.14 -6.51
C ALA A 115 1.18 -3.48 -6.49
N VAL A 116 0.33 -2.61 -5.93
CA VAL A 116 -1.13 -2.80 -5.97
C VAL A 116 -1.65 -2.84 -7.41
N LEU A 117 -1.22 -1.94 -8.29
CA LEU A 117 -1.65 -1.96 -9.70
C LEU A 117 -1.25 -3.24 -10.45
N SER A 118 -0.15 -3.87 -10.06
CA SER A 118 0.32 -5.10 -10.70
C SER A 118 -0.31 -6.37 -10.09
N GLY A 119 -0.53 -6.37 -8.78
CA GLY A 119 -0.89 -7.54 -8.00
C GLY A 119 -2.37 -7.64 -7.59
N LEU A 120 -3.09 -6.52 -7.49
CA LEU A 120 -4.53 -6.57 -7.17
C LEU A 120 -5.34 -6.91 -8.41
N ARG A 121 -6.04 -8.05 -8.35
CA ARG A 121 -6.97 -8.52 -9.37
C ARG A 121 -8.22 -9.10 -8.70
N ALA A 122 -9.30 -9.09 -9.46
CA ALA A 122 -10.51 -9.80 -9.09
C ALA A 122 -10.27 -11.32 -9.11
N PRO A 123 -11.12 -12.11 -8.46
CA PRO A 123 -10.96 -13.56 -8.41
C PRO A 123 -11.23 -14.22 -9.77
N GLU A 124 -10.21 -14.26 -10.62
CA GLU A 124 -10.27 -14.78 -11.98
C GLU A 124 -9.71 -16.20 -12.14
N SER A 125 -9.05 -16.75 -11.11
CA SER A 125 -8.31 -18.02 -11.18
C SER A 125 -9.14 -19.25 -10.75
N GLY A 126 -10.43 -19.08 -10.46
CA GLY A 126 -11.35 -20.15 -10.10
C GLY A 126 -11.73 -20.19 -8.62
N THR A 127 -12.07 -21.37 -8.12
CA THR A 127 -12.57 -21.57 -6.75
C THR A 127 -11.78 -22.64 -5.98
N VAL A 128 -11.74 -22.49 -4.66
CA VAL A 128 -11.17 -23.47 -3.71
C VAL A 128 -12.21 -23.81 -2.64
N LYS A 129 -12.21 -25.02 -2.10
CA LYS A 129 -13.12 -25.49 -1.05
C LYS A 129 -12.83 -24.83 0.29
N ASP A 130 -11.56 -24.57 0.58
CA ASP A 130 -11.11 -23.90 1.79
C ASP A 130 -9.83 -23.11 1.52
N GLU A 131 -9.48 -22.22 2.45
CA GLU A 131 -8.33 -21.32 2.35
C GLU A 131 -6.99 -22.08 2.23
N ASP A 132 -6.91 -23.35 2.68
CA ASP A 132 -5.69 -24.15 2.68
C ASP A 132 -5.61 -25.15 1.50
N GLU A 133 -6.58 -25.14 0.58
CA GLU A 133 -6.63 -26.09 -0.52
C GLU A 133 -5.36 -26.02 -1.38
N GLY A 134 -4.70 -27.17 -1.58
CA GLY A 134 -3.45 -27.26 -2.33
C GLY A 134 -2.19 -26.94 -1.53
N GLY A 135 -2.31 -26.59 -0.24
CA GLY A 135 -1.17 -26.43 0.67
C GLY A 135 -0.55 -25.03 0.68
N LEU A 136 0.71 -24.92 1.13
CA LEU A 136 1.44 -23.66 1.26
C LEU A 136 1.65 -23.01 -0.11
N ASP A 137 0.97 -21.90 -0.34
CA ASP A 137 1.03 -21.13 -1.57
C ASP A 137 0.97 -19.63 -1.23
N PRO A 138 2.13 -19.00 -0.93
CA PRO A 138 2.21 -17.57 -0.64
C PRO A 138 1.97 -16.68 -1.87
N SER A 139 1.81 -17.27 -3.07
CA SER A 139 1.46 -16.57 -4.30
C SER A 139 -0.05 -16.60 -4.61
N ARG A 140 -0.85 -17.26 -3.76
CA ARG A 140 -2.30 -17.28 -3.90
C ARG A 140 -2.96 -16.28 -2.96
N LEU A 141 -3.93 -15.55 -3.50
CA LEU A 141 -4.90 -14.79 -2.72
C LEU A 141 -6.27 -15.47 -2.81
N VAL A 142 -6.81 -15.82 -1.65
CA VAL A 142 -8.17 -16.37 -1.51
C VAL A 142 -9.10 -15.26 -1.04
N PHE A 143 -10.15 -15.00 -1.82
CA PHE A 143 -11.26 -14.13 -1.45
C PHE A 143 -12.28 -14.96 -0.66
N SER A 144 -12.57 -14.52 0.56
CA SER A 144 -13.53 -15.16 1.47
C SER A 144 -14.56 -14.13 1.91
N CYS A 145 -15.85 -14.51 1.93
CA CYS A 145 -16.96 -13.65 2.32
C CYS A 145 -17.74 -14.25 3.50
N PRO A 146 -17.21 -14.16 4.73
CA PRO A 146 -17.93 -14.63 5.91
C PRO A 146 -19.25 -13.88 6.08
N ASP A 147 -20.27 -14.59 6.59
CA ASP A 147 -21.52 -13.94 6.96
C ASP A 147 -21.38 -13.17 8.29
N GLN A 148 -22.45 -12.49 8.71
CA GLN A 148 -22.43 -11.64 9.90
C GLN A 148 -22.31 -12.42 11.21
N THR A 149 -22.56 -13.73 11.19
CA THR A 149 -22.44 -14.61 12.35
C THR A 149 -21.05 -15.23 12.50
N HIS A 150 -20.20 -15.08 11.49
CA HIS A 150 -18.83 -15.58 11.57
C HIS A 150 -18.02 -14.76 12.58
N PRO A 151 -17.31 -15.38 13.55
CA PRO A 151 -16.61 -14.68 14.63
C PRO A 151 -15.62 -13.60 14.19
N VAL A 152 -15.07 -13.73 12.98
CA VAL A 152 -14.11 -12.74 12.41
C VAL A 152 -14.79 -11.45 11.92
N CYS A 153 -16.11 -11.48 11.73
CA CYS A 153 -16.92 -10.33 11.32
C CYS A 153 -17.83 -9.83 12.45
N GLU A 154 -17.75 -10.43 13.64
CA GLU A 154 -18.45 -9.92 14.82
C GLU A 154 -17.87 -8.55 15.21
N PRO A 155 -18.72 -7.59 15.63
CA PRO A 155 -18.25 -6.31 16.13
C PRO A 155 -17.25 -6.52 17.26
N ASN A 156 -16.15 -5.75 17.24
CA ASN A 156 -15.23 -5.78 18.36
C ASN A 156 -15.97 -5.28 19.61
N ARG A 157 -16.16 -6.15 20.59
CA ARG A 157 -16.81 -5.89 21.89
C ARG A 157 -16.25 -4.69 22.67
N TYR A 158 -15.06 -4.18 22.33
CA TYR A 158 -14.46 -2.99 22.94
C TYR A 158 -14.56 -1.72 22.08
N ALA A 159 -14.57 -1.84 20.75
CA ALA A 159 -14.62 -0.70 19.83
C ALA A 159 -16.02 -0.46 19.23
N GLY A 160 -16.91 -1.45 19.31
CA GLY A 160 -18.28 -1.39 18.78
C GLY A 160 -18.39 -1.36 17.25
N THR A 161 -17.28 -1.38 16.52
CA THR A 161 -17.26 -1.30 15.06
C THR A 161 -17.25 -2.69 14.42
N GLU A 162 -18.10 -2.87 13.40
CA GLU A 162 -18.09 -4.07 12.56
C GLU A 162 -16.84 -4.07 11.67
N PRO A 163 -16.05 -5.17 11.62
CA PRO A 163 -14.95 -5.29 10.68
C PRO A 163 -15.46 -5.16 9.23
N ILE A 164 -14.77 -4.36 8.42
CA ILE A 164 -15.13 -4.15 7.01
C ILE A 164 -14.47 -5.24 6.17
N ALA A 165 -13.15 -5.32 6.26
CA ALA A 165 -12.33 -6.32 5.59
C ALA A 165 -11.15 -6.69 6.50
N GLY A 166 -10.38 -7.69 6.09
CA GLY A 166 -9.12 -8.01 6.75
C GLY A 166 -8.23 -8.86 5.87
N MET A 167 -6.95 -8.52 5.86
CA MET A 167 -5.90 -9.26 5.16
C MET A 167 -5.13 -10.18 6.11
N LEU A 168 -4.90 -11.41 5.67
CA LEU A 168 -4.00 -12.37 6.33
C LEU A 168 -2.92 -12.81 5.35
N ASN A 169 -1.67 -12.76 5.81
CA ASN A 169 -0.54 -13.26 5.03
C ASN A 169 -0.45 -14.78 5.12
N ALA A 170 0.05 -15.40 4.05
CA ALA A 170 0.35 -16.82 4.04
C ALA A 170 1.34 -17.18 5.17
N GLY A 171 1.01 -18.24 5.90
CA GLY A 171 1.77 -18.73 7.05
C GLY A 171 1.40 -18.11 8.40
N GLU A 172 0.54 -17.08 8.45
CA GLU A 172 0.08 -16.50 9.73
C GLU A 172 -1.04 -17.35 10.34
N VAL A 173 -2.08 -17.62 9.56
CA VAL A 173 -3.24 -18.44 9.96
C VAL A 173 -3.47 -19.54 8.94
N TYR A 174 -3.44 -19.19 7.66
CA TYR A 174 -3.64 -20.09 6.53
C TYR A 174 -2.35 -20.29 5.75
N LYS A 175 -2.34 -21.31 4.93
CA LYS A 175 -1.26 -21.65 4.01
C LYS A 175 -1.20 -20.73 2.78
N THR A 176 -2.23 -19.94 2.54
CA THR A 176 -2.28 -18.93 1.47
C THR A 176 -2.54 -17.54 2.06
N ASN A 177 -2.46 -16.51 1.22
CA ASN A 177 -2.98 -15.21 1.61
C ASN A 177 -4.50 -15.23 1.54
N VAL A 178 -5.16 -14.53 2.46
CA VAL A 178 -6.62 -14.49 2.54
C VAL A 178 -7.09 -13.05 2.71
N LEU A 179 -7.91 -12.60 1.78
CA LEU A 179 -8.68 -11.37 1.91
C LEU A 179 -10.10 -11.76 2.37
N ARG A 180 -10.43 -11.37 3.59
CA ARG A 180 -11.77 -11.56 4.16
C ARG A 180 -12.58 -10.29 3.96
N LEU A 181 -13.79 -10.45 3.44
CA LEU A 181 -14.70 -9.36 3.15
C LEU A 181 -15.97 -9.58 3.96
N CYS A 182 -16.11 -8.85 5.06
CA CYS A 182 -17.25 -8.96 5.94
C CYS A 182 -18.48 -8.25 5.35
N PRO A 183 -19.70 -8.52 5.84
CA PRO A 183 -20.91 -7.89 5.33
C PRO A 183 -20.89 -6.36 5.22
N PRO A 184 -20.24 -5.58 6.13
CA PRO A 184 -20.12 -4.13 5.98
C PRO A 184 -19.39 -3.67 4.72
N PHE A 185 -18.44 -4.45 4.19
CA PHE A 185 -17.76 -4.16 2.92
C PHE A 185 -18.74 -3.95 1.78
N PHE A 186 -19.75 -4.81 1.70
CA PHE A 186 -20.77 -4.79 0.65
C PHE A 186 -21.89 -3.76 0.87
N ARG A 187 -21.84 -3.03 2.00
CA ARG A 187 -22.78 -1.96 2.36
C ARG A 187 -22.14 -0.57 2.34
N GLN A 188 -20.86 -0.48 1.97
CA GLN A 188 -20.15 0.78 1.87
C GLN A 188 -20.82 1.72 0.86
N VAL A 189 -20.54 3.02 0.99
CA VAL A 189 -21.07 3.99 0.02
C VAL A 189 -20.38 3.80 -1.33
N SER A 190 -21.03 4.27 -2.41
CA SER A 190 -20.39 4.24 -3.73
C SER A 190 -19.12 5.08 -3.76
N GLN A 191 -18.18 4.76 -4.66
CA GLN A 191 -16.98 5.58 -4.85
C GLN A 191 -17.34 7.04 -5.10
N LEU A 192 -18.30 7.31 -6.00
CA LEU A 192 -18.74 8.68 -6.29
C LEU A 192 -19.23 9.41 -5.03
N GLN A 193 -20.01 8.74 -4.18
CA GLN A 193 -20.47 9.33 -2.92
C GLN A 193 -19.30 9.60 -1.97
N MET A 194 -18.33 8.69 -1.86
CA MET A 194 -17.11 8.92 -1.06
C MET A 194 -16.32 10.14 -1.57
N LEU A 195 -16.16 10.30 -2.88
CA LEU A 195 -15.46 11.45 -3.48
C LEU A 195 -16.18 12.77 -3.21
N VAL A 196 -17.52 12.78 -3.29
CA VAL A 196 -18.34 13.94 -2.92
C VAL A 196 -18.18 14.25 -1.43
N ASN A 197 -18.31 13.23 -0.57
CA ASN A 197 -18.15 13.38 0.87
C ASN A 197 -16.77 13.93 1.23
N TRP A 198 -15.69 13.46 0.57
CA TRP A 198 -14.34 13.95 0.82
C TRP A 198 -14.18 15.44 0.51
N ARG A 199 -14.78 15.91 -0.59
CA ARG A 199 -14.70 17.32 -1.00
C ARG A 199 -15.34 18.26 0.03
N ASP A 200 -16.45 17.81 0.61
CA ASP A 200 -17.23 18.59 1.57
C ASP A 200 -16.85 18.28 3.03
N TRP A 201 -15.94 17.32 3.25
CA TRP A 201 -15.54 16.87 4.58
C TRP A 201 -14.89 18.00 5.39
N LYS A 202 -15.20 18.04 6.69
CA LYS A 202 -14.68 19.02 7.65
C LYS A 202 -14.07 18.37 8.88
N GLU A 203 -14.77 17.38 9.45
CA GLU A 203 -14.35 16.63 10.63
C GLU A 203 -15.16 15.33 10.75
N GLY A 204 -14.73 14.45 11.66
CA GLY A 204 -15.41 13.18 11.95
C GLY A 204 -15.11 12.05 10.97
N ASP A 205 -15.83 10.95 11.13
CA ASP A 205 -15.60 9.74 10.34
C ASP A 205 -16.09 9.91 8.90
N LEU A 206 -15.24 9.50 7.95
CA LEU A 206 -15.59 9.46 6.54
C LEU A 206 -16.33 8.16 6.23
N ALA A 207 -17.52 8.24 5.64
CA ALA A 207 -18.14 7.09 4.99
C ALA A 207 -17.30 6.68 3.76
N THR A 208 -16.67 5.52 3.82
CA THR A 208 -15.74 5.02 2.81
C THR A 208 -16.43 4.12 1.79
N SER A 209 -15.72 3.83 0.70
CA SER A 209 -16.15 2.91 -0.34
C SER A 209 -15.43 1.57 -0.23
N ALA A 210 -15.97 0.54 -0.89
CA ALA A 210 -15.34 -0.78 -0.94
C ALA A 210 -13.93 -0.72 -1.57
N ASP A 211 -13.71 0.11 -2.59
CA ASP A 211 -12.41 0.28 -3.23
C ASP A 211 -11.36 0.94 -2.32
N PHE A 212 -11.79 1.90 -1.50
CA PHE A 212 -10.93 2.48 -0.48
C PHE A 212 -10.47 1.42 0.53
N ALA A 213 -11.41 0.59 1.00
CA ALA A 213 -11.09 -0.52 1.90
C ALA A 213 -10.14 -1.53 1.24
N LEU A 214 -10.35 -1.89 -0.03
CA LEU A 214 -9.40 -2.79 -0.73
C LEU A 214 -8.00 -2.19 -0.84
N LEU A 215 -7.88 -0.91 -1.20
CA LEU A 215 -6.57 -0.26 -1.28
C LEU A 215 -5.85 -0.26 0.07
N HIS A 216 -6.60 -0.02 1.16
CA HIS A 216 -6.11 -0.18 2.53
C HIS A 216 -5.60 -1.61 2.78
N GLU A 217 -6.45 -2.62 2.57
CA GLU A 217 -6.10 -4.02 2.89
C GLU A 217 -4.86 -4.52 2.12
N MET A 218 -4.68 -4.06 0.88
CA MET A 218 -3.50 -4.47 0.10
C MET A 218 -2.18 -3.97 0.70
N GLN A 219 -2.20 -2.94 1.55
CA GLN A 219 -0.99 -2.46 2.23
C GLN A 219 -0.49 -3.41 3.33
N HIS A 220 -1.34 -4.33 3.79
CA HIS A 220 -0.96 -5.36 4.78
C HIS A 220 -0.36 -6.61 4.14
N LEU A 221 -0.49 -6.78 2.81
CA LEU A 221 -0.14 -8.00 2.13
C LEU A 221 1.34 -8.01 1.70
N ASP A 222 2.15 -8.85 2.34
CA ASP A 222 3.56 -9.08 2.05
C ASP A 222 3.80 -9.43 0.57
N ALA A 223 2.90 -10.24 -0.03
CA ALA A 223 2.99 -10.62 -1.44
C ALA A 223 2.78 -9.45 -2.42
N ILE A 224 2.21 -8.33 -1.96
CA ILE A 224 2.08 -7.08 -2.72
C ILE A 224 3.19 -6.13 -2.31
N VAL A 225 3.18 -5.64 -1.06
CA VAL A 225 4.06 -4.54 -0.68
C VAL A 225 5.49 -4.97 -0.32
N GLY A 226 5.70 -6.26 -0.12
CA GLY A 226 6.90 -6.82 0.44
C GLY A 226 6.94 -6.64 1.96
N LYS A 227 7.42 -7.67 2.66
CA LYS A 227 7.50 -7.70 4.13
C LYS A 227 8.11 -6.46 4.80
N PRO A 228 9.17 -5.82 4.26
CA PRO A 228 9.71 -4.60 4.85
C PRO A 228 8.77 -3.38 4.76
N ASN A 229 7.78 -3.39 3.88
CA ASN A 229 6.84 -2.28 3.65
C ASN A 229 5.42 -2.58 4.14
N ARG A 230 5.16 -3.80 4.64
CA ARG A 230 3.89 -4.16 5.26
C ARG A 230 3.48 -3.11 6.29
N CYS A 231 2.23 -2.67 6.16
CA CYS A 231 1.58 -1.75 7.07
C CYS A 231 0.87 -2.49 8.21
N ALA A 232 0.54 -1.75 9.25
CA ALA A 232 -0.33 -2.07 10.35
C ALA A 232 -1.46 -1.03 10.42
N ASP A 233 -2.36 -1.20 11.38
CA ASP A 233 -3.49 -0.31 11.63
C ASP A 233 -3.22 0.57 12.84
N HIS A 234 -2.46 1.65 12.61
CA HIS A 234 -2.13 2.61 13.67
C HIS A 234 -3.28 3.59 13.92
N ALA A 235 -4.00 3.98 12.87
CA ALA A 235 -5.11 4.92 12.95
C ALA A 235 -6.07 4.77 11.74
N TYR A 236 -7.36 5.04 11.98
CA TYR A 236 -8.40 4.98 10.95
C TYR A 236 -9.01 6.34 10.61
N SER A 237 -9.25 7.21 11.60
CA SER A 237 -9.82 8.53 11.36
C SER A 237 -8.81 9.45 10.68
N VAL A 238 -9.29 10.45 9.92
CA VAL A 238 -8.41 11.44 9.27
C VAL A 238 -7.54 12.16 10.31
N ALA A 239 -8.15 12.60 11.41
CA ALA A 239 -7.46 13.37 12.44
C ALA A 239 -6.36 12.55 13.14
N ASP A 240 -6.61 11.26 13.39
CA ASP A 240 -5.62 10.38 14.02
C ASP A 240 -4.49 10.05 13.04
N CYS A 241 -4.80 9.78 11.77
CA CYS A 241 -3.80 9.54 10.73
C CYS A 241 -2.87 10.75 10.49
N GLU A 242 -3.42 11.96 10.61
CA GLU A 242 -2.64 13.19 10.50
C GLU A 242 -1.64 13.35 11.65
N GLN A 243 -1.98 12.86 12.84
CA GLN A 243 -1.18 12.99 14.07
C GLN A 243 -0.12 11.89 14.26
N LEU A 244 -0.15 10.83 13.46
CA LEU A 244 0.85 9.76 13.49
C LEU A 244 2.28 10.32 13.34
N SER A 245 3.25 9.65 13.97
CA SER A 245 4.66 9.94 13.73
C SER A 245 5.05 9.66 12.28
N ALA A 246 6.19 10.19 11.83
CA ALA A 246 6.68 9.99 10.47
C ALA A 246 6.81 8.50 10.11
N ASP A 247 7.34 7.68 11.02
CA ASP A 247 7.50 6.24 10.79
C ASP A 247 6.15 5.53 10.74
N GLU A 248 5.23 5.88 11.64
CA GLU A 248 3.87 5.31 11.66
C GLU A 248 3.07 5.69 10.41
N LYS A 249 3.23 6.90 9.87
CA LYS A 249 2.59 7.30 8.61
C LYS A 249 2.98 6.39 7.44
N LEU A 250 4.24 5.96 7.36
CA LEU A 250 4.72 4.99 6.36
C LEU A 250 4.31 3.55 6.65
N LYS A 251 3.81 3.29 7.86
CA LYS A 251 3.39 1.97 8.34
C LYS A 251 1.89 1.86 8.60
N ASN A 252 1.10 2.87 8.25
CA ASN A 252 -0.33 2.86 8.44
C ASN A 252 -1.05 2.67 7.10
N ALA A 253 -1.79 1.57 6.95
CA ALA A 253 -2.47 1.24 5.68
C ALA A 253 -3.44 2.34 5.26
N GLN A 254 -4.18 2.89 6.23
CA GLN A 254 -5.15 3.96 6.03
C GLN A 254 -4.52 5.23 5.42
N THR A 255 -3.28 5.55 5.78
CA THR A 255 -2.57 6.73 5.23
C THR A 255 -2.41 6.64 3.72
N PHE A 256 -2.11 5.46 3.19
CA PHE A 256 -1.98 5.25 1.74
C PHE A 256 -3.31 5.37 1.02
N ALA A 257 -4.39 4.87 1.62
CA ALA A 257 -5.74 4.99 1.08
C ALA A 257 -6.22 6.45 1.07
N TYR A 258 -5.96 7.20 2.16
CA TYR A 258 -6.27 8.63 2.21
C TYR A 258 -5.45 9.47 1.25
N PHE A 259 -4.14 9.20 1.10
CA PHE A 259 -3.34 9.91 0.10
C PHE A 259 -3.92 9.72 -1.30
N ALA A 260 -4.27 8.48 -1.67
CA ALA A 260 -4.86 8.17 -2.96
C ALA A 260 -6.22 8.85 -3.19
N LEU A 261 -7.06 8.88 -2.16
CA LEU A 261 -8.33 9.62 -2.19
C LEU A 261 -8.10 11.12 -2.35
N ASP A 262 -7.21 11.70 -1.56
CA ASP A 262 -6.98 13.14 -1.52
C ASP A 262 -6.47 13.67 -2.85
N VAL A 263 -5.52 12.96 -3.48
CA VAL A 263 -4.98 13.36 -4.78
C VAL A 263 -5.89 13.00 -5.96
N LEU A 264 -6.79 12.03 -5.81
CA LEU A 264 -7.84 11.78 -6.82
C LEU A 264 -8.86 12.92 -6.83
N VAL A 265 -9.23 13.45 -5.66
CA VAL A 265 -10.18 14.57 -5.56
C VAL A 265 -9.50 15.92 -5.85
N ASN A 266 -8.27 16.10 -5.37
CA ASN A 266 -7.47 17.32 -5.47
C ASN A 266 -6.13 17.03 -6.16
N PRO A 267 -6.12 16.75 -7.47
CA PRO A 267 -4.88 16.43 -8.18
C PRO A 267 -3.90 17.61 -8.11
N PRO A 268 -2.59 17.35 -7.93
CA PRO A 268 -1.60 18.41 -7.93
C PRO A 268 -1.63 19.15 -9.28
N SER A 269 -1.53 20.47 -9.26
CA SER A 269 -1.34 21.24 -10.48
C SER A 269 -0.06 20.78 -11.16
N GLN A 270 -0.13 20.41 -12.44
CA GLN A 270 1.04 20.05 -13.23
C GLN A 270 2.08 21.17 -13.09
N ALA A 271 3.27 20.84 -12.58
CA ALA A 271 4.39 21.75 -12.61
C ALA A 271 4.69 22.06 -14.08
N LYS A 272 4.58 23.35 -14.46
CA LYS A 272 4.96 23.83 -15.80
C LYS A 272 6.48 23.84 -15.96
#